data_AF-A0A2T6N8D9-F1
#
_entry.id   AF-A0A2T6N8D9-F1
#
_cell.length_a   1.000
_cell.length_b   1.000
_cell.length_c   1.000
_cell.angle_alpha   90.00
_cell.angle_beta   90.00
_cell.angle_gamma   90.00
#
_symmetry.space_group_name_H-M   'P 1'
#
loop_
_entity.id
_entity.type
_entity.pdbx_description
1 polymer ?
#
loop_
_entity_poly.entity_id
_entity_poly.type
_entity_poly.pdbx_seq_one_letter_code
_entity_poly.pdbx_strand_id
1 'polypeptide(L)'
;MPVSRLNDENRRAFLSHRRQVTIGKDSGETQIVYNLDMGRVHYSPQTQYLYFCNSYVVAIRRVIESVLEGLEQKCEIECVYLDSHRCLPAANRVRLNQASRNPVCVALRMQGIQVTTGTP
;
A
#
# COMPACT_ATOMS: atom_id res chain seq x y z
N MET A 1 -16.78 -20.56 0.78
CA MET A 1 -16.27 -20.91 2.13
C MET A 1 -15.75 -19.63 2.77
N PRO A 2 -16.15 -19.26 4.00
CA PRO A 2 -15.63 -18.06 4.62
C PRO A 2 -14.17 -18.35 5.00
N VAL A 3 -13.23 -17.60 4.44
CA VAL A 3 -11.83 -17.63 4.87
C VAL A 3 -11.84 -17.13 6.30
N SER A 4 -11.58 -18.02 7.25
CA SER A 4 -11.44 -17.70 8.68
C SER A 4 -10.50 -16.51 8.79
N ARG A 5 -10.99 -15.36 9.30
CA ARG A 5 -10.13 -14.21 9.58
C ARG A 5 -8.98 -14.73 10.45
N LEU A 6 -7.74 -14.60 9.97
CA LEU A 6 -6.58 -14.92 10.81
C LEU A 6 -6.74 -14.15 12.14
N ASN A 7 -6.56 -14.82 13.26
CA ASN A 7 -6.46 -14.14 14.54
C ASN A 7 -5.28 -13.13 14.50
N ASP A 8 -5.29 -12.12 15.37
CA ASP A 8 -4.32 -11.02 15.29
C ASP A 8 -2.86 -11.47 15.40
N GLU A 9 -2.58 -12.53 16.16
CA GLU A 9 -1.25 -13.11 16.28
C GLU A 9 -0.78 -13.78 14.99
N ASN A 10 -1.62 -14.62 14.37
CA ASN A 10 -1.29 -15.27 13.10
C ASN A 10 -1.17 -14.23 11.98
N ARG A 11 -1.99 -13.18 12.02
CA ARG A 11 -1.90 -12.03 11.09
C ARG A 11 -0.55 -11.34 11.21
N ARG A 12 -0.10 -11.03 12.42
CA ARG A 12 1.22 -10.40 12.65
C ARG A 12 2.37 -11.30 12.23
N ALA A 13 2.29 -12.59 12.57
CA ALA A 13 3.30 -13.59 12.17
C ALA A 13 3.38 -13.71 10.64
N PHE A 14 2.25 -13.70 9.94
CA PHE A 14 2.23 -13.75 8.47
C PHE A 14 2.89 -12.52 7.83
N LEU A 15 2.69 -11.35 8.43
CA LEU A 15 3.27 -10.09 7.95
C LEU A 15 4.77 -9.96 8.29
N SER A 16 5.24 -10.59 9.37
CA SER A 16 6.64 -10.50 9.82
C SER A 16 7.60 -11.40 9.05
N HIS A 17 7.13 -12.52 8.47
CA HIS A 17 7.98 -13.50 7.79
C HIS A 17 8.35 -13.15 6.33
N ARG A 18 7.98 -11.97 5.83
CA ARG A 18 8.27 -11.59 4.44
C ARG A 18 9.65 -10.96 4.28
N ARG A 19 10.37 -11.39 3.23
CA ARG A 19 11.69 -10.87 2.87
C ARG A 19 11.62 -9.37 2.64
N GLN A 20 12.53 -8.61 3.27
CA GLN A 20 12.72 -7.21 2.96
C GLN A 20 13.41 -7.06 1.61
N VAL A 21 12.61 -6.85 0.56
CA VAL A 21 13.11 -6.39 -0.74
C VAL A 21 13.22 -4.87 -0.70
N THR A 22 14.41 -4.33 -0.91
CA THR A 22 14.63 -2.88 -0.93
C THR A 22 14.16 -2.32 -2.27
N ILE A 23 13.18 -1.42 -2.24
CA ILE A 23 12.79 -0.62 -3.40
C ILE A 23 13.80 0.52 -3.50
N GLY A 24 14.47 0.61 -4.65
CA GLY A 24 15.53 1.60 -4.89
C GLY A 24 15.00 3.03 -4.90
N LYS A 25 15.92 3.97 -4.68
CA LYS A 25 15.64 5.41 -4.59
C LYS A 25 14.97 6.00 -5.85
N ASP A 26 15.34 5.50 -7.03
CA ASP A 26 14.85 5.98 -8.33
C ASP A 26 14.05 4.90 -9.06
N SER A 27 13.41 4.01 -8.30
CA SER A 27 12.60 2.93 -8.88
C SER A 27 11.37 3.51 -9.59
N GLY A 28 11.30 3.30 -10.90
CA GLY A 28 10.10 3.57 -11.68
C GLY A 28 8.91 2.73 -11.23
N GLU A 29 7.70 3.11 -11.65
CA GLU A 29 6.44 2.47 -11.25
C GLU A 29 6.45 0.94 -11.42
N THR A 30 6.96 0.45 -12.56
CA THR A 30 7.11 -0.98 -12.82
C THR A 30 7.96 -1.68 -11.76
N GLN A 31 9.10 -1.09 -11.38
CA GLN A 31 9.99 -1.67 -10.38
C GLN A 31 9.37 -1.63 -8.97
N ILE A 32 8.62 -0.58 -8.65
CA ILE A 32 7.86 -0.50 -7.39
C ILE A 32 6.86 -1.65 -7.33
N VAL A 33 6.05 -1.83 -8.38
CA VAL A 33 5.00 -2.85 -8.46
C VAL A 33 5.57 -4.27 -8.38
N TYR A 34 6.65 -4.57 -9.10
CA TYR A 34 7.27 -5.91 -9.06
C TYR A 34 7.79 -6.30 -7.67
N ASN A 35 8.18 -5.31 -6.86
CA ASN A 35 8.72 -5.55 -5.52
C ASN A 35 7.70 -5.30 -4.41
N LEU A 36 6.44 -5.04 -4.77
CA LEU A 36 5.36 -4.83 -3.81
C LEU A 36 4.80 -6.15 -3.30
N ASP A 37 4.36 -6.16 -2.05
CA ASP A 37 3.82 -7.36 -1.41
C ASP A 37 2.56 -7.04 -0.58
N MET A 38 1.81 -8.06 -0.16
CA MET A 38 0.53 -7.90 0.55
C MET A 38 0.66 -7.35 1.99
N GLY A 39 1.88 -7.26 2.53
CA GLY A 39 2.15 -6.71 3.85
C GLY A 39 2.85 -5.36 3.81
N ARG A 40 3.02 -4.79 2.61
CA ARG A 40 3.84 -3.62 2.38
C ARG A 40 3.14 -2.61 1.49
N VAL A 41 3.40 -1.35 1.78
CA VAL A 41 3.12 -0.22 0.89
C VAL A 41 4.40 0.56 0.64
N HIS A 42 4.43 1.26 -0.49
CA HIS A 42 5.53 2.12 -0.88
C HIS A 42 5.04 3.52 -1.21
N TYR A 43 5.56 4.54 -0.52
CA TYR A 43 5.28 5.94 -0.82
C TYR A 43 6.43 6.54 -1.63
N SER A 44 6.14 7.05 -2.82
CA SER A 44 7.08 7.80 -3.66
C SER A 44 6.90 9.30 -3.40
N PRO A 45 7.87 10.00 -2.78
CA PRO A 45 7.73 11.43 -2.53
C PRO A 45 7.73 12.27 -3.82
N GLN A 46 8.47 11.82 -4.84
CA GLN A 46 8.60 12.48 -6.14
C GLN A 46 7.25 12.60 -6.86
N THR A 47 6.43 11.54 -6.79
CA THR A 47 5.12 11.47 -7.47
C THR A 47 3.93 11.66 -6.52
N GLN A 48 4.18 11.64 -5.21
CA GLN A 48 3.19 11.70 -4.13
C GLN A 48 2.21 10.52 -4.12
N TYR A 49 2.55 9.42 -4.79
CA TYR A 49 1.74 8.21 -4.80
C TYR A 49 2.15 7.23 -3.70
N LEU A 50 1.14 6.69 -3.03
CA LEU A 50 1.26 5.49 -2.20
C LEU A 50 0.79 4.28 -3.00
N TYR A 51 1.70 3.35 -3.25
CA TYR A 51 1.47 2.09 -3.95
C TYR A 51 1.16 0.96 -2.95
N PHE A 52 0.15 0.16 -3.25
CA PHE A 52 -0.28 -0.97 -2.42
C PHE A 52 -0.92 -2.09 -3.25
N CYS A 53 -0.73 -3.33 -2.82
CA CYS A 53 -1.48 -4.47 -3.34
C CYS A 53 -2.63 -4.81 -2.39
N ASN A 54 -3.69 -5.41 -2.93
CA ASN A 54 -4.76 -5.92 -2.06
C ASN A 54 -4.20 -7.05 -1.20
N SER A 55 -4.55 -7.05 0.08
CA SER A 55 -4.13 -8.07 1.04
C SER A 55 -5.35 -8.81 1.57
N TYR A 56 -5.26 -10.13 1.64
CA TYR A 56 -6.31 -10.95 2.25
C TYR A 56 -6.35 -10.84 3.78
N VAL A 57 -5.31 -10.22 4.36
CA VAL A 57 -5.10 -10.14 5.82
C VAL A 57 -5.48 -8.76 6.37
N VAL A 58 -5.21 -7.69 5.61
CA VAL A 58 -5.56 -6.32 5.98
C VAL A 58 -6.25 -5.65 4.79
N ALA A 59 -7.41 -5.05 5.02
CA ALA A 59 -8.10 -4.27 4.00
C ALA A 59 -7.44 -2.89 3.82
N ILE A 60 -6.24 -2.84 3.22
CA ILE A 60 -5.44 -1.60 3.03
C ILE A 60 -6.27 -0.48 2.41
N ARG A 61 -7.05 -0.78 1.36
CA ARG A 61 -7.98 0.17 0.73
C ARG A 61 -8.91 0.82 1.76
N ARG A 62 -9.57 0.02 2.61
CA ARG A 62 -10.50 0.54 3.63
C ARG A 62 -9.79 1.44 4.65
N VAL A 63 -8.58 1.08 5.06
CA VAL A 63 -7.79 1.91 5.99
C VAL A 63 -7.48 3.27 5.37
N ILE A 64 -7.06 3.30 4.10
CA ILE A 64 -6.79 4.54 3.36
C ILE A 64 -8.06 5.37 3.22
N GLU A 65 -9.16 4.75 2.78
CA GLU A 65 -10.46 5.41 2.61
C GLU A 65 -10.94 6.05 3.91
N SER A 66 -10.94 5.30 5.03
CA SER A 66 -11.38 5.83 6.34
C SER A 66 -10.53 6.99 6.85
N VAL A 67 -9.21 6.95 6.62
CA VAL A 67 -8.33 8.07 7.02
C VAL A 67 -8.58 9.30 6.17
N LEU A 68 -8.74 9.15 4.85
CA LEU A 68 -8.99 10.28 3.95
C LEU A 68 -10.39 10.87 4.18
N GLU A 69 -11.39 10.04 4.42
CA GLU A 69 -12.74 10.47 4.79
C GLU A 69 -12.73 11.27 6.09
N GLY A 70 -12.03 10.80 7.13
CA GLY A 70 -11.87 11.54 8.39
C GLY A 70 -11.07 12.84 8.27
N LEU A 71 -10.32 13.03 7.19
CA LEU A 71 -9.63 14.27 6.85
C LEU A 71 -10.41 15.14 5.84
N GLU A 72 -11.64 14.75 5.49
CA GLU A 72 -12.47 15.41 4.47
C GLU A 72 -11.76 15.52 3.10
N GLN A 73 -10.93 14.52 2.77
CA GLN A 73 -10.18 14.46 1.51
C GLN A 73 -10.79 13.43 0.56
N LYS A 74 -10.80 13.78 -0.74
CA LYS A 74 -11.25 12.86 -1.79
C LYS A 74 -10.27 11.68 -1.91
N CYS A 75 -10.80 10.46 -1.87
CA CYS A 75 -10.03 9.24 -2.10
C CYS A 75 -10.18 8.79 -3.56
N GLU A 76 -9.12 8.97 -4.34
CA GLU A 76 -9.03 8.46 -5.72
C GLU A 76 -7.98 7.36 -5.78
N ILE A 77 -8.44 6.12 -5.65
CA ILE A 77 -7.58 4.93 -5.80
C ILE A 77 -7.62 4.48 -7.25
N GLU A 78 -6.45 4.50 -7.88
CA GLU A 78 -6.24 4.08 -9.25
C GLU A 78 -5.64 2.66 -9.29
N CYS A 79 -5.96 1.89 -10.33
CA CYS A 79 -5.28 0.63 -10.61
C CYS A 79 -4.08 0.87 -11.52
N VAL A 80 -2.95 0.25 -11.17
CA VAL A 80 -1.72 0.21 -11.96
C VAL A 80 -1.68 -1.11 -12.72
N TYR A 81 -1.35 -1.05 -14.01
CA TYR A 81 -1.34 -2.19 -14.93
C TYR A 81 0.08 -2.52 -15.39
N LEU A 82 0.36 -3.80 -15.65
CA LEU A 82 1.66 -4.24 -16.18
C LEU A 82 1.80 -4.04 -17.70
N ASP A 83 0.72 -3.68 -18.38
CA ASP A 83 0.65 -3.53 -19.82
C ASP A 83 -0.01 -2.20 -20.23
N SER A 84 0.28 -1.76 -21.44
CA SER A 84 -0.27 -0.52 -22.03
C SER A 84 -1.77 -0.59 -22.33
N HIS A 85 -2.32 -1.79 -22.50
CA HIS A 85 -3.72 -2.03 -22.85
C HIS A 85 -4.62 -2.18 -21.62
N ARG A 86 -4.06 -2.11 -20.41
CA ARG A 86 -4.76 -2.24 -19.12
C ARG A 86 -5.45 -3.59 -18.93
N CYS A 87 -4.85 -4.65 -19.45
CA CYS A 87 -5.38 -6.01 -19.34
C CYS A 87 -4.89 -6.75 -18.08
N LEU A 88 -3.74 -6.36 -17.52
CA LEU A 88 -3.04 -7.06 -16.44
C LEU A 88 -2.95 -6.14 -15.20
N PRO A 89 -3.97 -6.14 -14.32
CA PRO A 89 -3.94 -5.34 -13.10
C PRO A 89 -2.85 -5.85 -12.15
N ALA A 90 -2.06 -4.93 -11.62
CA ALA A 90 -0.84 -5.25 -10.88
C ALA A 90 -0.93 -4.80 -9.41
N ALA A 91 -1.26 -3.52 -9.21
CA ALA A 91 -1.32 -2.89 -7.91
C ALA A 91 -2.37 -1.77 -7.93
N ASN A 92 -2.52 -1.10 -6.79
CA ASN A 92 -3.28 0.13 -6.68
C ASN A 92 -2.36 1.25 -6.21
N ARG A 93 -2.72 2.48 -6.55
CA ARG A 93 -2.09 3.68 -6.02
C ARG A 93 -3.11 4.72 -5.61
N VAL A 94 -2.74 5.55 -4.65
CA VAL A 94 -3.52 6.72 -4.24
C VAL A 94 -2.59 7.90 -4.11
N ARG A 95 -3.01 9.07 -4.60
CA ARG A 95 -2.24 10.30 -4.42
C ARG A 95 -2.49 10.85 -3.03
N LEU A 96 -1.43 11.11 -2.28
CA LEU A 96 -1.51 11.70 -0.94
C LEU A 96 -0.91 13.10 -0.96
N ASN A 97 -1.59 14.06 -0.34
CA ASN A 97 -1.01 15.36 -0.10
C ASN A 97 -0.23 15.36 1.22
N GLN A 98 0.40 16.50 1.54
CA GLN A 98 1.21 16.62 2.75
C GLN A 98 0.41 16.41 4.04
N ALA A 99 -0.89 16.76 4.05
CA ALA A 99 -1.75 16.59 5.20
C ALA A 99 -2.16 15.12 5.43
N SER A 100 -2.41 14.34 4.36
CA SER A 100 -2.83 12.93 4.49
C SER A 100 -1.69 11.92 4.56
N ARG A 101 -0.50 12.26 4.05
CA ARG A 101 0.64 11.34 4.02
C ARG A 101 0.91 10.68 5.37
N ASN A 102 1.12 11.49 6.42
CA ASN A 102 1.52 10.99 7.73
C ASN A 102 0.40 10.19 8.41
N PRO A 103 -0.85 10.70 8.50
CA PRO A 103 -1.98 9.95 9.04
C PRO A 103 -2.17 8.58 8.39
N VAL A 104 -2.13 8.51 7.05
CA VAL A 104 -2.29 7.24 6.32
C VAL A 104 -1.16 6.27 6.65
N CYS A 105 0.10 6.75 6.62
CA CYS A 105 1.25 5.91 6.94
C CYS A 105 1.20 5.38 8.39
N VAL A 106 0.76 6.20 9.35
CA VAL A 106 0.61 5.77 10.75
C VAL A 106 -0.49 4.73 10.89
N ALA A 107 -1.67 4.97 10.32
CA ALA A 107 -2.79 4.03 10.38
C ALA A 107 -2.43 2.66 9.79
N LEU A 108 -1.70 2.63 8.67
CA LEU A 108 -1.22 1.39 8.06
C LEU A 108 -0.23 0.65 8.98
N ARG A 109 0.74 1.35 9.59
CA ARG A 109 1.67 0.74 10.55
C ARG A 109 0.95 0.18 11.77
N MET A 110 -0.09 0.85 12.26
CA MET A 110 -0.93 0.33 13.36
C MET A 110 -1.63 -0.99 13.00
N GLN A 111 -1.88 -1.24 11.71
CA GLN A 111 -2.40 -2.51 11.22
C GLN A 111 -1.30 -3.56 10.93
N GLY A 112 -0.05 -3.27 11.27
CA GLY A 112 1.10 -4.15 11.01
C GLY A 112 1.62 -4.11 9.58
N ILE A 113 1.16 -3.16 8.75
CA ILE A 113 1.65 -2.97 7.39
C ILE A 113 2.98 -2.25 7.40
N GLN A 114 3.95 -2.80 6.67
CA GLN A 114 5.25 -2.16 6.46
C GLN A 114 5.10 -0.99 5.49
N VAL A 115 5.50 0.20 5.92
CA VAL A 115 5.49 1.40 5.08
C VAL A 115 6.91 1.73 4.70
N THR A 116 7.23 1.63 3.42
CA THR A 116 8.51 2.08 2.84
C THR A 116 8.32 3.43 2.16
N THR A 117 9.35 4.28 2.21
CA THR A 117 9.33 5.60 1.57
C THR A 117 10.54 5.71 0.65
N GLY A 118 10.32 6.11 -0.59
CA GLY A 118 11.40 6.62 -1.44
C GLY A 118 12.02 7.89 -0.83
N THR A 119 13.13 8.35 -1.39
CA THR A 119 13.68 9.66 -1.03
C THR A 119 13.00 10.77 -1.85
N PRO A 120 12.90 12.00 -1.32
CA PRO A 120 12.54 13.17 -2.12
C PRO A 120 13.51 13.39 -3.27
#